data_AF-A0A269XV19-F1
#
_entry.id   AF-A0A269XV19-F1
#
_cell.length_a   1.000
_cell.length_b   1.000
_cell.length_c   1.000
_cell.angle_alpha   90.00
_cell.angle_beta   90.00
_cell.angle_gamma   90.00
#
_symmetry.space_group_name_H-M   'P 1'
#
loop_
_entity.id
_entity.type
_entity.pdbx_description
1 polymer ?
#
loop_
_entity_poly.entity_id
_entity_poly.type
_entity_poly.pdbx_seq_one_letter_code
_entity_poly.pdbx_strand_id
1 'polypeptide(L)'
;MSFTKMTVSGDATEASLAIVLNVKRDIVINATASIIIDLASRDRLTYSKDRLIWPSGAYLYLDASSRAEIETEMKKGKVMSDLIMTGRQFYEQVRQREEEAQAKREAAMVSGQSDAHPIAAE
;
A
#
# COMPACT_ATOMS: atom_id res chain seq x y z
N MET A 1 -4.59 -4.76 -5.73
CA MET A 1 -4.54 -3.33 -5.31
C MET A 1 -5.98 -2.82 -5.29
N SER A 2 -6.42 -2.19 -4.20
CA SER A 2 -7.81 -1.72 -4.07
C SER A 2 -7.91 -0.26 -4.49
N PHE A 3 -8.88 0.05 -5.34
CA PHE A 3 -9.27 1.41 -5.68
C PHE A 3 -10.67 1.66 -5.11
N THR A 4 -10.82 2.75 -4.35
CA THR A 4 -12.13 3.17 -3.83
C THR A 4 -12.61 4.36 -4.64
N LYS A 5 -13.80 4.27 -5.24
CA LYS A 5 -14.48 5.40 -5.89
C LYS A 5 -15.42 6.07 -4.89
N MET A 6 -15.42 7.40 -4.83
CA MET A 6 -16.33 8.17 -3.99
C MET A 6 -16.63 9.55 -4.58
N THR A 7 -17.73 10.15 -4.14
CA THR A 7 -18.09 11.54 -4.45
C THR A 7 -17.80 12.39 -3.23
N VAL A 8 -16.99 13.43 -3.40
CA VAL A 8 -16.65 14.38 -2.35
C VAL A 8 -17.29 15.73 -2.62
N SER A 9 -17.58 16.48 -1.56
CA SER A 9 -18.17 17.81 -1.63
C SER A 9 -17.35 18.86 -0.91
N GLY A 10 -17.51 20.11 -1.35
CA GLY A 10 -16.77 21.23 -0.82
C GLY A 10 -16.96 22.51 -1.63
N ASP A 11 -16.14 23.51 -1.32
CA ASP A 11 -16.10 24.78 -2.04
C ASP A 11 -14.86 24.84 -2.92
N ALA A 12 -15.06 25.00 -4.23
CA ALA A 12 -13.98 25.02 -5.19
C ALA A 12 -13.45 26.45 -5.36
N THR A 13 -12.13 26.58 -5.43
CA THR A 13 -11.47 27.78 -5.93
C THR A 13 -10.83 27.44 -7.26
N GLU A 14 -11.30 28.11 -8.31
CA GLU A 14 -10.70 28.00 -9.64
C GLU A 14 -9.34 28.70 -9.69
N ALA A 15 -8.55 28.44 -10.72
CA ALA A 15 -7.28 29.16 -10.94
C ALA A 15 -7.49 30.70 -11.09
N SER A 16 -8.71 31.10 -11.46
CA SER A 16 -9.18 32.50 -11.52
C SER A 16 -9.43 33.13 -10.15
N LEU A 17 -9.30 32.37 -9.05
CA LEU A 17 -9.66 32.71 -7.67
C LEU A 17 -11.17 32.93 -7.42
N ALA A 18 -12.03 32.63 -8.40
CA ALA A 18 -13.47 32.57 -8.16
C ALA A 18 -13.82 31.39 -7.25
N ILE A 19 -14.69 31.64 -6.26
CA ILE A 19 -15.19 30.61 -5.34
C ILE A 19 -16.54 30.10 -5.84
N VAL A 20 -16.64 28.79 -6.04
CA VAL A 20 -17.88 28.09 -6.40
C VAL A 20 -18.28 27.22 -5.20
N LEU A 21 -19.47 27.47 -4.67
CA LEU A 21 -19.96 26.80 -3.46
C LEU A 21 -20.62 25.45 -3.77
N ASN A 22 -20.57 24.52 -2.81
CA ASN A 22 -21.27 23.23 -2.84
C ASN A 22 -20.96 22.37 -4.08
N VAL A 23 -19.70 22.39 -4.53
CA VAL A 23 -19.21 21.58 -5.65
C VAL A 23 -19.09 20.13 -5.22
N LYS A 24 -19.53 19.21 -6.08
CA LYS A 24 -19.33 17.77 -5.95
C LYS A 24 -18.32 17.27 -6.97
N ARG A 25 -17.43 16.36 -6.56
CA ARG A 25 -16.41 15.76 -7.42
C ARG A 25 -16.32 14.26 -7.20
N ASP A 26 -16.31 13.52 -8.29
CA ASP A 26 -16.06 12.09 -8.25
C ASP A 26 -14.56 11.83 -8.30
N ILE A 27 -14.04 11.12 -7.30
CA ILE A 27 -12.63 10.79 -7.19
C ILE A 27 -12.44 9.28 -7.06
N VAL A 28 -11.23 8.83 -7.39
CA VAL A 28 -10.74 7.49 -7.09
C VAL A 28 -9.52 7.60 -6.20
N ILE A 29 -9.50 6.81 -5.14
CA ILE A 29 -8.40 6.72 -4.18
C ILE A 29 -7.75 5.35 -4.30
N ASN A 30 -6.45 5.33 -4.56
CA ASN A 30 -5.60 4.18 -4.27
C ASN A 30 -4.89 4.47 -2.95
N ALA A 31 -5.50 3.97 -1.87
CA ALA A 31 -5.04 4.28 -0.52
C ALA A 31 -3.66 3.67 -0.21
N THR A 32 -3.33 2.51 -0.77
CA THR A 32 -2.02 1.87 -0.59
C THR A 32 -0.91 2.70 -1.24
N ALA A 33 -1.15 3.23 -2.44
CA ALA A 33 -0.18 4.08 -3.14
C ALA A 33 -0.24 5.55 -2.72
N SER A 34 -1.18 5.93 -1.84
CA SER A 34 -1.47 7.33 -1.51
C SER A 34 -1.72 8.19 -2.76
N ILE A 35 -2.51 7.67 -3.70
CA ILE A 35 -2.87 8.36 -4.95
C ILE A 35 -4.36 8.69 -4.91
N ILE A 36 -4.71 9.92 -5.27
CA ILE A 36 -6.09 10.36 -5.50
C ILE A 36 -6.17 10.89 -6.93
N ILE A 37 -7.22 10.50 -7.67
CA ILE A 37 -7.45 10.88 -9.07
C ILE A 37 -8.84 11.48 -9.18
N ASP A 38 -8.95 12.65 -9.78
CA ASP A 38 -10.25 13.21 -10.20
C ASP A 38 -10.74 12.48 -11.45
N LEU A 39 -11.97 11.96 -11.43
CA LEU A 39 -12.48 11.16 -12.55
C LEU A 39 -12.84 11.99 -13.78
N ALA A 40 -13.18 13.27 -13.59
CA ALA A 40 -13.56 14.14 -14.69
C ALA A 40 -12.34 14.57 -15.52
N SER A 41 -11.32 15.12 -14.86
CA SER A 41 -10.07 15.57 -15.49
C SER A 41 -9.05 14.45 -15.72
N ARG A 42 -9.15 13.34 -14.97
CA ARG A 42 -8.14 12.28 -14.86
C ARG A 42 -6.81 12.76 -14.24
N ASP A 43 -6.82 13.93 -13.61
CA ASP A 43 -5.66 14.47 -12.96
C ASP A 43 -5.39 13.76 -11.63
N ARG A 44 -4.10 13.57 -11.34
CA ARG A 44 -3.65 13.19 -10.00
C ARG A 44 -3.74 14.41 -9.08
N LEU A 45 -4.48 14.25 -8.00
CA LEU A 45 -4.71 15.29 -7.01
C LEU A 45 -3.73 15.18 -5.85
N THR A 46 -3.33 16.33 -5.31
CA THR A 46 -2.62 16.41 -4.03
C THR A 46 -3.64 16.65 -2.91
N TYR A 47 -3.59 15.83 -1.87
CA TYR A 47 -4.41 16.02 -0.67
C TYR A 47 -3.58 16.69 0.44
N SER A 48 -4.00 17.87 0.93
CA SER A 48 -3.26 18.61 1.96
C SER A 48 -4.18 19.51 2.78
N LYS A 49 -4.01 19.47 4.12
CA LYS A 49 -4.65 20.33 5.13
C LYS A 49 -6.19 20.38 5.18
N ASP A 50 -6.91 19.73 4.25
CA ASP A 50 -8.37 19.76 4.01
C ASP A 50 -8.73 19.95 2.52
N ARG A 51 -7.73 20.08 1.65
CA ARG A 51 -7.91 20.39 0.23
C ARG A 51 -7.51 19.26 -0.69
N LEU A 52 -8.25 19.11 -1.77
CA LEU A 52 -7.80 18.46 -3.00
C LEU A 52 -7.30 19.53 -3.97
N ILE A 53 -6.06 19.39 -4.43
CA ILE A 53 -5.38 20.39 -5.27
C ILE A 53 -5.07 19.75 -6.62
N TRP A 54 -5.53 20.40 -7.68
CA TRP A 54 -5.25 20.04 -9.07
C TRP A 54 -3.86 20.53 -9.51
N PRO A 55 -3.26 19.94 -10.54
CA PRO A 55 -2.01 20.43 -11.13
C PRO A 55 -2.08 21.88 -11.62
N SER A 56 -3.27 22.37 -12.00
CA SER A 56 -3.51 23.75 -12.40
C SER A 56 -3.43 24.77 -11.25
N GLY A 57 -3.35 24.30 -9.99
CA GLY A 57 -3.42 25.14 -8.80
C GLY A 57 -4.84 25.39 -8.28
N ALA A 58 -5.88 25.03 -9.06
CA ALA A 58 -7.24 25.00 -8.56
C ALA A 58 -7.35 24.00 -7.39
N TYR A 59 -8.20 24.29 -6.42
CA TYR A 59 -8.39 23.40 -5.28
C TYR A 59 -9.85 23.35 -4.82
N LEU A 60 -10.21 22.25 -4.15
CA LEU A 60 -11.49 22.05 -3.50
C LEU A 60 -11.25 21.98 -1.99
N TYR A 61 -11.80 22.92 -1.23
CA TYR A 61 -11.90 22.81 0.23
C TYR A 61 -12.99 21.82 0.56
N LEU A 62 -12.61 20.67 1.13
CA LEU A 62 -13.56 19.61 1.42
C LEU A 62 -14.43 19.97 2.63
N ASP A 63 -15.69 19.56 2.58
CA ASP A 63 -16.52 19.54 3.77
C ASP A 63 -16.02 18.48 4.79
N ALA A 64 -16.54 18.58 6.02
CA ALA A 64 -16.12 17.72 7.11
C ALA A 64 -16.39 16.23 6.84
N SER A 65 -17.47 15.90 6.12
CA SER A 65 -17.86 14.51 5.82
C SER A 65 -16.89 13.88 4.83
N SER A 66 -16.67 14.57 3.70
CA SER A 66 -15.78 14.15 2.63
C SER A 66 -14.34 14.01 3.10
N ARG A 67 -13.89 14.93 3.97
CA ARG A 67 -12.58 14.85 4.63
C ARG A 67 -12.46 13.57 5.47
N ALA A 68 -13.44 13.30 6.33
CA ALA A 68 -13.43 12.12 7.19
C ALA A 68 -13.42 10.81 6.39
N GLU A 69 -14.15 10.77 5.28
CA GLU A 69 -14.16 9.62 4.36
C GLU A 69 -12.81 9.41 3.68
N ILE A 70 -12.19 10.46 3.13
CA ILE A 70 -10.84 10.38 2.55
C ILE A 70 -9.82 9.89 3.58
N GLU A 71 -9.83 10.47 4.78
CA GLU A 71 -8.90 10.07 5.85
C GLU A 71 -9.08 8.61 6.27
N THR A 72 -10.33 8.15 6.33
CA THR A 72 -10.66 6.75 6.64
C THR A 72 -10.10 5.81 5.57
N GLU A 73 -10.30 6.11 4.29
CA GLU A 73 -9.76 5.30 3.19
C GLU A 73 -8.24 5.29 3.18
N MET A 74 -7.60 6.45 3.33
CA MET A 74 -6.14 6.57 3.38
C MET A 74 -5.56 5.78 4.57
N LYS A 75 -6.22 5.79 5.74
CA LYS A 75 -5.82 4.99 6.90
C LYS A 75 -5.92 3.49 6.63
N LYS A 76 -6.98 3.01 5.97
CA LYS A 76 -7.10 1.61 5.54
C LYS A 76 -5.94 1.21 4.62
N GLY A 77 -5.59 2.09 3.67
CA GLY A 77 -4.47 1.89 2.76
C GLY A 77 -3.12 1.77 3.47
N LYS A 78 -2.88 2.62 4.48
CA LYS A 78 -1.67 2.57 5.31
C LYS A 78 -1.57 1.25 6.07
N VAL A 79 -2.63 0.83 6.75
CA VAL A 79 -2.67 -0.47 7.47
C VAL A 79 -2.38 -1.63 6.52
N MET A 80 -2.96 -1.61 5.32
CA MET A 80 -2.70 -2.64 4.31
C MET A 80 -1.26 -2.59 3.77
N SER A 81 -0.70 -1.40 3.55
CA SER A 81 0.69 -1.22 3.14
C SER A 81 1.66 -1.76 4.20
N ASP A 82 1.40 -1.46 5.47
CA ASP A 82 2.19 -1.95 6.60
C ASP A 82 2.11 -3.49 6.69
N LEU A 83 0.91 -4.06 6.49
CA LEU A 83 0.73 -5.52 6.43
C LEU A 83 1.51 -6.15 5.27
N ILE A 84 1.49 -5.55 4.08
CA ILE A 84 2.28 -6.03 2.93
C ILE A 84 3.78 -5.97 3.23
N MET A 85 4.26 -4.89 3.85
CA MET A 85 5.64 -4.77 4.31
C MET A 85 5.99 -5.87 5.34
N THR A 86 5.12 -6.12 6.31
CA THR A 86 5.33 -7.23 7.27
C THR A 86 5.26 -8.60 6.60
N GLY A 87 4.46 -8.77 5.54
CA GLY A 87 4.41 -9.98 4.73
C GLY A 87 5.71 -10.24 3.95
N ARG A 88 6.38 -9.18 3.49
CA ARG A 88 7.72 -9.28 2.88
C ARG A 88 8.76 -9.71 3.90
N GLN A 89 8.73 -9.14 5.11
CA GLN A 89 9.59 -9.56 6.21
C GLN A 89 9.31 -11.02 6.63
N PHE A 90 8.04 -11.42 6.65
CA PHE A 90 7.66 -12.82 6.90
C PHE A 90 8.18 -13.76 5.81
N TYR A 91 8.07 -13.39 4.54
CA TYR A 91 8.66 -14.15 3.43
C TYR A 91 10.18 -14.26 3.57
N GLU A 92 10.88 -13.17 3.91
CA GLU A 92 12.33 -13.19 4.15
C GLU A 92 12.71 -14.10 5.33
N GLN A 93 11.93 -14.09 6.41
CA GLN A 93 12.15 -15.00 7.55
C GLN A 93 11.89 -16.48 7.20
N VAL A 94 10.85 -16.77 6.41
CA VAL A 94 10.59 -18.13 5.93
C VAL A 94 11.72 -18.57 4.99
N ARG A 95 12.14 -17.70 4.07
CA ARG A 95 13.25 -17.97 3.14
C ARG A 95 14.56 -18.27 3.89
N GLN A 96 14.89 -17.47 4.91
CA GLN A 96 16.06 -17.70 5.77
C GLN A 96 15.96 -19.03 6.52
N ARG A 97 14.80 -19.38 7.07
CA ARG A 97 14.61 -20.67 7.74
C ARG A 97 14.71 -21.86 6.80
N GLU A 98 14.21 -21.74 5.57
CA GLU A 98 14.36 -22.78 4.55
C GLU A 98 15.83 -22.92 4.11
N GLU A 99 16.56 -21.82 3.91
CA GLU A 99 18.01 -21.83 3.62
C GLU A 99 18.81 -22.47 4.76
N GLU A 100 18.50 -22.15 6.03
CA GLU A 100 19.13 -22.77 7.20
C GLU A 100 18.78 -24.26 7.35
N ALA A 101 17.53 -24.64 7.09
CA ALA A 101 17.08 -26.03 7.12
C ALA A 101 17.76 -26.86 6.01
N GLN A 102 17.92 -26.27 4.82
CA GLN A 102 18.62 -26.87 3.69
C GLN A 102 20.11 -27.04 3.99
N ALA A 103 20.78 -25.99 4.50
CA ALA A 103 22.18 -26.06 4.89
C ALA A 103 22.44 -27.11 5.99
N LYS A 104 21.52 -27.28 6.95
CA LYS A 104 21.59 -28.36 7.95
C LYS A 104 21.47 -29.75 7.34
N ARG A 105 20.58 -29.94 6.35
CA ARG A 105 20.44 -31.23 5.64
C ARG A 105 21.69 -31.55 4.81
N GLU A 106 22.25 -30.56 4.13
CA GLU A 106 23.47 -30.72 3.32
C GLU A 106 24.70 -30.97 4.20
N ALA A 107 24.84 -30.27 5.34
CA ALA A 107 25.90 -30.54 6.31
C ALA A 107 25.80 -31.96 6.91
N ALA A 108 24.58 -32.46 7.15
CA ALA A 108 24.35 -33.83 7.61
C ALA A 108 24.67 -34.90 6.54
N MET A 109 24.59 -34.55 5.25
CA MET A 109 25.03 -35.43 4.16
C MET A 109 26.56 -35.42 3.98
N VAL A 110 27.22 -34.29 4.23
CA VAL A 110 28.69 -34.18 4.14
C VAL A 110 29.40 -34.84 5.34
N SER A 111 28.76 -34.96 6.51
CA SER A 111 29.30 -35.72 7.65
C SER A 111 29.13 -37.25 7.52
N GLY A 112 28.60 -37.74 6.40
CA GLY A 112 28.53 -39.16 6.09
C GLY A 112 29.87 -39.69 5.58
N GLN A 113 30.88 -39.80 6.46
CA GLN A 113 32.11 -40.53 6.18
C GLN A 113 32.29 -41.69 7.18
N SER A 114 32.00 -42.89 6.66
CA SER A 114 32.57 -44.20 7.00
C SER A 114 32.39 -44.77 8.42
N ASP A 115 31.34 -45.58 8.59
CA ASP A 115 31.41 -46.79 9.43
C ASP A 115 31.03 -48.01 8.59
N ALA A 116 31.89 -48.30 7.61
CA ALA A 116 31.97 -49.61 6.98
C ALA A 116 32.99 -50.44 7.77
N HIS A 117 32.54 -51.14 8.80
CA HIS A 117 33.29 -52.26 9.35
C HIS A 117 32.75 -53.57 8.75
N PRO A 118 33.55 -54.32 7.97
CA PRO A 118 33.17 -55.63 7.49
C PRO A 118 33.56 -56.73 8.50
N ILE A 119 33.01 -57.94 8.27
CA ILE A 119 33.42 -59.27 8.81
C ILE A 119 32.73 -59.63 10.15
N ALA A 120 32.19 -60.83 10.42
CA ALA A 120 32.30 -62.16 9.80
C ALA A 120 31.02 -62.99 10.03
N ALA A 121 30.84 -64.00 9.18
CA ALA A 121 30.03 -65.17 9.46
C ALA A 121 30.69 -66.06 10.53
N GLU A 122 29.89 -66.59 11.46
CA GLU A 122 29.93 -67.99 11.93
C GLU A 122 28.60 -68.37 12.58
#